data_AF-A0A1S8AA64-F1
#
_entry.id   AF-A0A1S8AA64-F1
#
_cell.length_a   1.000
_cell.length_b   1.000
_cell.length_c   1.000
_cell.angle_alpha   90.00
_cell.angle_beta   90.00
_cell.angle_gamma   90.00
#
_symmetry.space_group_name_H-M   'P 1'
#
loop_
_entity.id
_entity.type
_entity.pdbx_description
1 polymer ?
#
loop_
_entity_poly.entity_id
_entity_poly.type
_entity_poly.pdbx_seq_one_letter_code
_entity_poly.pdbx_strand_id
1 'polypeptide(L)'
;MKEVPDPEQYILKDKDNEKRFGLKLEDSIRRAQENRGQLLSGIPIYCTVGIKNGTESYQAIAEANGAIFMSYGPKSGSTIRVTNPEDDEGGPDPVYLLSTSTPEEKKLWKRFEEMARRGNMEPRVVASDWLLDVVMKQEVSFDKKYLVTNFFA
;
A
#
# COMPACT_ATOMS: atom_id res chain seq x y z
N MET A 1 -3.89 14.75 42.54
CA MET A 1 -3.34 14.36 41.23
C MET A 1 -4.42 13.59 40.49
N LYS A 2 -4.63 13.83 39.20
CA LYS A 2 -5.49 12.96 38.38
C LYS A 2 -4.60 11.88 37.80
N GLU A 3 -4.95 10.62 38.02
CA GLU A 3 -4.25 9.47 37.43
C GLU A 3 -4.81 9.18 36.04
N VAL A 4 -3.95 8.71 35.13
CA VAL A 4 -4.37 8.28 33.80
C VAL A 4 -5.03 6.90 33.94
N PRO A 5 -6.27 6.71 33.46
CA PRO A 5 -6.93 5.41 33.51
C PRO A 5 -6.15 4.35 32.73
N ASP A 6 -6.25 3.10 33.18
CA ASP A 6 -5.65 1.96 32.49
C ASP A 6 -6.26 1.76 31.09
N PRO A 7 -5.47 1.86 30.00
CA PRO A 7 -5.96 1.67 28.63
C PRO A 7 -6.57 0.30 28.36
N GLU A 8 -6.18 -0.76 29.09
CA GLU A 8 -6.70 -2.12 28.88
C GLU A 8 -8.22 -2.21 29.13
N GLN A 9 -8.76 -1.31 29.95
CA GLN A 9 -10.19 -1.24 30.23
C GLN A 9 -11.00 -0.58 29.10
N TYR A 10 -10.32 0.07 28.14
CA TYR A 10 -10.93 0.88 27.08
C TYR A 10 -10.52 0.42 25.68
N ILE A 11 -10.08 -0.83 25.53
CA ILE A 11 -9.77 -1.41 24.22
C ILE A 11 -11.01 -1.35 23.32
N LEU A 12 -10.81 -0.83 22.12
CA LEU A 12 -11.85 -0.73 21.09
C LEU A 12 -12.37 -2.12 20.72
N LYS A 13 -13.69 -2.31 20.82
CA LYS A 13 -14.39 -3.54 20.43
C LYS A 13 -15.43 -3.21 19.36
N ASP A 14 -15.08 -3.38 18.10
CA ASP A 14 -15.93 -3.03 16.96
C ASP A 14 -16.20 -4.24 16.08
N LYS A 15 -17.10 -5.11 16.56
CA LYS A 15 -17.42 -6.38 15.89
C LYS A 15 -18.02 -6.19 14.51
N ASP A 16 -18.71 -5.08 14.27
CA ASP A 16 -19.37 -4.81 12.99
C ASP A 16 -18.34 -4.49 11.92
N ASN A 17 -17.37 -3.63 12.22
CA ASN A 17 -16.29 -3.32 11.28
C ASN A 17 -15.29 -4.48 11.16
N GLU A 18 -14.99 -5.20 12.24
CA GLU A 18 -14.18 -6.43 12.18
C GLU A 18 -14.77 -7.44 11.18
N LYS A 19 -16.10 -7.65 11.23
CA LYS A 19 -16.80 -8.51 10.26
C LYS A 19 -16.78 -7.92 8.85
N ARG A 20 -17.01 -6.62 8.71
CA ARG A 20 -17.05 -5.92 7.41
C ARG A 20 -15.71 -5.99 6.68
N PHE A 21 -14.61 -5.80 7.39
CA PHE A 21 -13.25 -5.79 6.83
C PHE A 21 -12.57 -7.17 6.87
N GLY A 22 -13.21 -8.15 7.50
CA GLY A 22 -12.69 -9.51 7.61
C GLY A 22 -11.39 -9.56 8.40
N LEU A 23 -11.30 -8.82 9.51
CA LEU A 23 -10.14 -8.76 10.39
C LEU A 23 -10.57 -8.78 11.85
N LYS A 24 -9.65 -9.17 12.74
CA LYS A 24 -9.77 -8.94 14.18
C LYS A 24 -8.77 -7.86 14.58
N LEU A 25 -9.22 -6.84 15.31
CA LEU A 25 -8.36 -5.72 15.73
C LEU A 25 -7.23 -6.22 16.64
N GLU A 26 -7.52 -7.19 17.50
CA GLU A 26 -6.53 -7.82 18.37
C GLU A 26 -5.38 -8.47 17.58
N ASP A 27 -5.70 -9.22 16.52
CA ASP A 27 -4.69 -9.83 15.65
C ASP A 27 -3.88 -8.78 14.89
N SER A 28 -4.54 -7.71 14.41
CA SER A 28 -3.85 -6.60 13.76
C SER A 28 -2.90 -5.88 14.71
N ILE A 29 -3.30 -5.63 15.97
CA ILE A 29 -2.44 -4.97 16.96
C ILE A 29 -1.23 -5.85 17.29
N ARG A 30 -1.43 -7.16 17.48
CA ARG A 30 -0.33 -8.12 17.70
C ARG A 30 0.68 -8.05 16.54
N ARG A 31 0.20 -8.12 15.29
CA ARG A 31 1.07 -8.00 14.11
C ARG A 31 1.74 -6.64 14.02
N ALA A 32 1.08 -5.55 14.39
CA ALA A 32 1.69 -4.22 14.43
C ALA A 32 2.91 -4.18 15.36
N GLN A 33 2.78 -4.79 16.54
CA GLN A 33 3.85 -4.89 17.53
C GLN A 33 5.03 -5.73 17.02
N GLU A 34 4.73 -6.81 16.30
CA GLU A 34 5.74 -7.67 15.66
C GLU A 34 6.45 -6.94 14.50
N ASN A 35 5.68 -6.24 13.65
CA ASN A 35 6.18 -5.49 12.50
C ASN A 35 6.99 -4.25 12.91
N ARG A 36 6.74 -3.65 14.07
CA ARG A 36 7.45 -2.45 14.57
C ARG A 36 7.49 -1.28 13.56
N GLY A 37 6.38 -1.07 12.86
CA GLY A 37 6.27 -0.04 11.82
C GLY A 37 7.04 -0.36 10.53
N GLN A 38 7.43 -1.62 10.32
CA GLN A 38 8.18 -2.09 9.14
C GLN A 38 7.35 -3.04 8.26
N LEU A 39 6.01 -2.98 8.35
CA LEU A 39 5.10 -3.83 7.58
C LEU A 39 5.40 -3.80 6.06
N LEU A 40 5.70 -2.61 5.53
CA LEU A 40 5.94 -2.36 4.10
C LEU A 40 7.42 -2.06 3.83
N SER A 41 8.32 -2.47 4.72
CA SER A 41 9.74 -2.15 4.61
C SER A 41 10.32 -2.60 3.27
N GLY A 42 10.95 -1.67 2.56
CA GLY A 42 11.57 -1.92 1.26
C GLY A 42 10.58 -1.99 0.08
N ILE A 43 9.26 -2.01 0.31
CA ILE A 43 8.27 -2.07 -0.76
C ILE A 43 8.11 -0.67 -1.39
N PRO A 44 8.40 -0.50 -2.70
CA PRO A 44 8.18 0.77 -3.37
C PRO A 44 6.70 0.94 -3.70
N ILE A 45 6.13 2.06 -3.26
CA ILE A 45 4.74 2.45 -3.50
C ILE A 45 4.73 3.79 -4.23
N TYR A 46 4.28 3.75 -5.47
CA TYR A 46 3.98 4.93 -6.25
C TYR A 46 2.53 5.34 -6.05
N CYS A 47 2.25 6.63 -6.15
CA CYS A 47 0.89 7.15 -6.02
C CYS A 47 0.64 8.23 -7.07
N THR A 48 -0.43 8.08 -7.86
CA THR A 48 -0.75 9.08 -8.88
C THR A 48 -1.08 10.44 -8.26
N VAL A 49 -0.54 11.52 -8.83
CA VAL A 49 -0.79 12.89 -8.33
C VAL A 49 -2.27 13.31 -8.36
N GLY A 50 -3.09 12.66 -9.19
CA GLY A 50 -4.53 12.91 -9.30
C GLY A 50 -5.40 12.08 -8.36
N ILE A 51 -4.81 11.27 -7.47
CA ILE A 51 -5.56 10.34 -6.63
C ILE A 51 -6.60 11.06 -5.77
N LYS A 52 -7.77 10.43 -5.60
CA LYS A 52 -8.81 10.92 -4.70
C LYS A 52 -8.26 11.05 -3.28
N ASN A 53 -8.65 12.10 -2.56
CA ASN A 53 -8.17 12.44 -1.20
C ASN A 53 -6.71 12.93 -1.11
N GLY A 54 -6.01 13.08 -2.24
CA GLY A 54 -4.66 13.64 -2.28
C GLY A 54 -3.56 12.65 -1.91
N THR A 55 -2.36 12.89 -2.41
CA THR A 55 -1.20 12.01 -2.23
C THR A 55 -0.68 11.99 -0.80
N GLU A 56 -0.76 13.11 -0.09
CA GLU A 56 -0.21 13.30 1.25
C GLU A 56 -0.81 12.34 2.29
N SER A 57 -2.11 12.07 2.21
CA SER A 57 -2.78 11.14 3.13
C SER A 57 -2.25 9.72 2.99
N TYR A 58 -2.01 9.26 1.76
CA TYR A 58 -1.46 7.92 1.51
C TYR A 58 0.03 7.85 1.82
N GLN A 59 0.76 8.95 1.58
CA GLN A 59 2.18 9.04 1.93
C GLN A 59 2.39 8.83 3.44
N ALA A 60 1.66 9.57 4.28
CA ALA A 60 1.77 9.45 5.72
C ALA A 60 1.48 8.02 6.22
N ILE A 61 0.48 7.36 5.65
CA ILE A 61 0.13 5.97 5.98
C ILE A 61 1.25 5.01 5.56
N ALA A 62 1.75 5.14 4.33
CA ALA A 62 2.75 4.23 3.76
C ALA A 62 4.09 4.36 4.50
N GLU A 63 4.56 5.60 4.73
CA GLU A 63 5.82 5.87 5.42
C GLU A 63 5.78 5.48 6.89
N ALA A 64 4.64 5.65 7.58
CA ALA A 64 4.45 5.16 8.95
C ALA A 64 4.55 3.63 9.08
N ASN A 65 4.40 2.91 7.96
CA ASN A 65 4.55 1.46 7.87
C ASN A 65 5.86 1.04 7.16
N GLY A 66 6.80 1.97 6.94
CA GLY A 66 8.14 1.67 6.43
C GLY A 66 8.27 1.61 4.91
N ALA A 67 7.22 1.94 4.15
CA ALA A 67 7.26 1.91 2.69
C ALA A 67 8.15 3.02 2.11
N ILE A 68 8.66 2.79 0.90
CA ILE A 68 9.28 3.82 0.07
C ILE A 68 8.20 4.45 -0.79
N PHE A 69 7.75 5.66 -0.45
CA PHE A 69 6.64 6.33 -1.16
C PHE A 69 7.13 7.34 -2.21
N MET A 70 6.51 7.33 -3.39
CA MET A 70 6.82 8.26 -4.48
C MET A 70 5.55 8.76 -5.19
N SER A 71 5.52 10.07 -5.49
CA SER A 71 4.47 10.62 -6.36
C SER A 71 4.73 10.29 -7.83
N TYR A 72 3.67 9.94 -8.57
CA TYR A 72 3.74 9.56 -9.98
C TYR A 72 2.77 10.38 -10.84
N GLY A 73 3.25 10.87 -11.97
CA GLY A 73 2.48 11.77 -12.84
C GLY A 73 3.16 11.96 -14.20
N PRO A 74 2.55 12.73 -15.11
CA PRO A 74 3.03 12.87 -16.48
C PRO A 74 4.49 13.34 -16.59
N LYS A 75 4.92 14.21 -15.67
CA LYS A 75 6.28 14.75 -15.58
C LYS A 75 7.15 14.08 -14.50
N SER A 76 6.70 12.97 -13.92
CA SER A 76 7.47 12.35 -12.84
C SER A 76 8.79 11.81 -13.37
N GLY A 77 9.90 12.26 -12.77
CA GLY A 77 11.25 11.73 -12.98
C GLY A 77 11.55 10.53 -12.08
N SER A 78 10.58 10.06 -11.30
CA SER A 78 10.74 8.92 -10.40
C SER A 78 10.98 7.64 -11.22
N THR A 79 12.16 7.03 -11.09
CA THR A 79 12.54 5.79 -11.77
C THR A 79 12.69 4.65 -10.78
N ILE A 80 12.21 3.47 -11.15
CA ILE A 80 12.50 2.22 -10.44
C ILE A 80 13.98 1.89 -10.66
N ARG A 81 14.69 1.55 -9.57
CA ARG A 81 16.08 1.07 -9.65
C ARG A 81 16.09 -0.27 -10.39
N VAL A 82 17.00 -0.41 -11.33
CA VAL A 82 17.13 -1.65 -12.10
C VAL A 82 17.85 -2.68 -11.24
N THR A 83 17.18 -3.79 -10.97
CA THR A 83 17.80 -4.99 -10.38
C THR A 83 18.13 -5.97 -11.50
N ASN A 84 19.30 -6.62 -11.41
CA ASN A 84 19.71 -7.62 -12.39
C ASN A 84 18.93 -8.93 -12.14
N PRO A 85 18.20 -9.48 -13.12
CA PRO A 85 17.40 -10.69 -12.93
C PRO A 85 18.22 -11.93 -12.54
N GLU A 86 19.51 -11.98 -12.89
CA GLU A 86 20.39 -13.09 -12.54
C GLU A 86 20.73 -13.13 -11.03
N ASP A 87 20.61 -11.99 -10.35
CA ASP A 87 20.85 -11.85 -8.91
C ASP A 87 19.57 -12.04 -8.09
N ASP A 88 18.44 -12.34 -8.74
CA ASP A 88 17.10 -12.41 -8.15
C ASP A 88 16.55 -13.85 -8.15
N GLU A 89 16.97 -14.64 -7.16
CA GLU A 89 16.56 -16.04 -7.00
C GLU A 89 15.06 -16.22 -6.70
N GLY A 90 14.38 -15.17 -6.21
CA GLY A 90 12.97 -15.19 -5.81
C GLY A 90 12.01 -14.75 -6.93
N GLY A 91 12.54 -14.18 -8.01
CA GLY A 91 11.77 -13.51 -9.04
C GLY A 91 11.38 -12.08 -8.64
N PRO A 92 10.85 -11.31 -9.61
CA PRO A 92 10.74 -9.87 -9.49
C PRO A 92 9.84 -9.45 -8.33
N ASP A 93 10.39 -8.69 -7.39
CA ASP A 93 9.65 -8.10 -6.27
C ASP A 93 8.48 -7.22 -6.76
N PRO A 94 7.36 -7.15 -6.01
CA PRO A 94 6.22 -6.35 -6.41
C PRO A 94 6.46 -4.85 -6.20
N VAL A 95 5.96 -4.06 -7.15
CA VAL A 95 5.89 -2.60 -7.05
C VAL A 95 4.48 -2.11 -7.29
N TYR A 96 4.01 -1.22 -6.42
CA TYR A 96 2.61 -0.80 -6.42
C TYR A 96 2.45 0.59 -6.99
N LEU A 97 1.39 0.80 -7.77
CA LEU A 97 0.90 2.12 -8.13
C LEU A 97 -0.51 2.28 -7.58
N LEU A 98 -0.68 3.17 -6.59
CA LEU A 98 -1.98 3.61 -6.12
C LEU A 98 -2.59 4.56 -7.15
N SER A 99 -3.78 4.21 -7.65
CA SER A 99 -4.45 4.93 -8.73
C SER A 99 -5.97 4.72 -8.71
N THR A 100 -6.68 5.49 -9.53
CA THR A 100 -8.13 5.52 -9.75
C THR A 100 -8.45 5.28 -11.23
N SER A 101 -9.73 5.07 -11.57
CA SER A 101 -10.16 4.78 -12.94
C SER A 101 -10.34 6.00 -13.84
N THR A 102 -9.85 7.19 -13.45
CA THR A 102 -9.96 8.41 -14.27
C THR A 102 -9.18 8.28 -15.59
N PRO A 103 -9.66 8.88 -16.70
CA PRO A 103 -8.96 8.82 -17.99
C PRO A 103 -7.52 9.32 -17.94
N GLU A 104 -7.24 10.33 -17.11
CA GLU A 104 -5.92 10.93 -16.92
C GLU A 104 -4.96 9.95 -16.26
N GLU A 105 -5.41 9.24 -15.22
CA GLU A 105 -4.60 8.25 -14.53
C GLU A 105 -4.43 6.96 -15.34
N LYS A 106 -5.45 6.53 -16.07
CA LYS A 106 -5.36 5.38 -17.00
C LYS A 106 -4.21 5.50 -18.00
N LYS A 107 -3.91 6.72 -18.45
CA LYS A 107 -2.78 6.99 -19.36
C LYS A 107 -1.42 6.73 -18.69
N LEU A 108 -1.34 6.79 -17.36
CA LEU A 108 -0.12 6.56 -16.59
C LEU A 108 0.16 5.07 -16.34
N TRP A 109 -0.87 4.22 -16.32
CA TRP A 109 -0.74 2.80 -15.97
C TRP A 109 0.26 2.07 -16.85
N LYS A 110 0.10 2.16 -18.18
CA LYS A 110 0.99 1.48 -19.13
C LYS A 110 2.45 1.89 -18.96
N ARG A 111 2.70 3.20 -18.80
CA ARG A 111 4.05 3.75 -18.60
C ARG A 111 4.67 3.27 -17.29
N PHE A 112 3.87 3.18 -16.22
CA PHE A 112 4.31 2.63 -14.94
C PHE A 112 4.68 1.15 -15.06
N GLU A 113 3.83 0.36 -15.70
CA GLU A 113 4.10 -1.07 -15.87
C GLU A 113 5.35 -1.34 -16.71
N GLU A 114 5.56 -0.58 -17.79
CA GLU A 114 6.79 -0.64 -18.60
C GLU A 114 8.03 -0.28 -17.76
N MET A 115 7.93 0.77 -16.93
CA MET A 115 8.99 1.18 -16.03
C MET A 115 9.33 0.09 -14.99
N ALA A 116 8.32 -0.56 -14.41
CA ALA A 116 8.49 -1.64 -13.44
C ALA A 116 9.14 -2.87 -14.05
N ARG A 117 8.65 -3.34 -15.20
CA ARG A 117 9.21 -4.50 -15.88
C ARG A 117 10.67 -4.25 -16.31
N ARG A 118 10.99 -3.05 -16.77
CA ARG A 118 12.37 -2.65 -17.08
C ARG A 118 13.27 -2.65 -15.85
N GLY A 119 12.71 -2.44 -14.66
CA GLY A 119 13.41 -2.50 -13.39
C GLY A 119 13.51 -3.90 -12.77
N ASN A 120 13.06 -4.95 -13.47
CA ASN A 120 12.88 -6.30 -12.92
C ASN A 120 11.94 -6.34 -11.70
N MET A 121 10.79 -5.65 -11.78
CA MET A 121 9.76 -5.67 -10.75
C MET A 121 8.40 -6.08 -11.32
N GLU A 122 7.55 -6.67 -10.48
CA GLU A 122 6.18 -7.05 -10.84
C GLU A 122 5.23 -5.85 -10.64
N PRO A 123 4.70 -5.22 -11.71
CA PRO A 123 3.82 -4.07 -11.54
C PRO A 123 2.44 -4.47 -11.04
N ARG A 124 1.97 -3.77 -10.00
CA ARG A 124 0.61 -3.90 -9.46
C ARG A 124 -0.05 -2.53 -9.41
N VAL A 125 -0.90 -2.22 -10.40
CA VAL A 125 -1.70 -1.00 -10.41
C VAL A 125 -2.99 -1.25 -9.63
N VAL A 126 -3.13 -0.63 -8.46
CA VAL A 126 -4.17 -0.94 -7.48
C VAL A 126 -4.93 0.30 -7.03
N ALA A 127 -6.17 0.11 -6.59
CA ALA A 127 -6.92 1.11 -5.86
C ALA A 127 -6.25 1.40 -4.49
N SER A 128 -6.46 2.60 -3.95
CA SER A 128 -5.94 2.99 -2.63
C SER A 128 -6.38 2.05 -1.50
N ASP A 129 -7.53 1.40 -1.66
CA ASP A 129 -8.11 0.44 -0.72
C ASP A 129 -7.19 -0.75 -0.42
N TRP A 130 -6.27 -1.09 -1.33
CA TRP A 130 -5.24 -2.08 -1.05
C TRP A 130 -4.32 -1.65 0.10
N LEU A 131 -3.78 -0.43 0.04
CA LEU A 131 -2.90 0.10 1.09
C LEU A 131 -3.65 0.15 2.43
N LEU A 132 -4.90 0.61 2.40
CA LEU A 132 -5.73 0.70 3.60
C LEU A 132 -5.99 -0.68 4.19
N ASP A 133 -6.33 -1.69 3.37
CA ASP A 133 -6.59 -3.05 3.85
C ASP A 133 -5.34 -3.70 4.45
N VAL A 134 -4.20 -3.62 3.76
CA VAL A 134 -2.92 -4.17 4.23
C VAL A 134 -2.50 -3.54 5.55
N VAL A 135 -2.59 -2.20 5.66
CA VAL A 135 -2.22 -1.48 6.88
C VAL A 135 -3.19 -1.74 8.02
N MET A 136 -4.50 -1.80 7.75
CA MET A 136 -5.51 -2.13 8.78
C MET A 136 -5.41 -3.57 9.28
N LYS A 137 -4.90 -4.48 8.45
CA LYS A 137 -4.65 -5.87 8.86
C LYS A 137 -3.28 -6.06 9.47
N GLN A 138 -2.32 -5.16 9.20
CA GLN A 138 -0.92 -5.35 9.52
C GLN A 138 -0.34 -6.63 8.90
N GLU A 139 -0.73 -6.91 7.65
CA GLU A 139 -0.30 -8.08 6.90
C GLU A 139 -0.24 -7.76 5.40
N VAL A 140 0.93 -7.99 4.78
CA VAL A 140 1.09 -7.79 3.34
C VAL A 140 0.42 -8.93 2.60
N SER A 141 -0.66 -8.60 1.89
CA SER A 141 -1.36 -9.52 1.00
C SER A 141 -1.73 -8.83 -0.30
N PHE A 142 -1.88 -9.62 -1.36
CA PHE A 142 -2.31 -9.12 -2.65
C PHE A 142 -3.44 -9.98 -3.19
N ASP A 143 -4.57 -9.33 -3.43
CA ASP A 143 -5.75 -9.90 -4.06
C ASP A 143 -6.04 -9.11 -5.34
N LYS A 144 -6.28 -9.83 -6.44
CA LYS A 144 -6.59 -9.24 -7.74
C LYS A 144 -7.82 -8.33 -7.68
N LYS A 145 -8.71 -8.44 -6.70
CA LYS A 145 -9.86 -7.53 -6.52
C LYS A 145 -9.44 -6.06 -6.39
N TYR A 146 -8.22 -5.80 -5.88
CA TYR A 146 -7.72 -4.43 -5.72
C TYR A 146 -7.11 -3.84 -7.00
N LEU A 147 -6.85 -4.66 -8.02
CA LEU A 147 -6.39 -4.14 -9.30
C LEU A 147 -7.39 -3.11 -9.81
N VAL A 148 -6.92 -1.96 -10.28
CA VAL A 148 -7.80 -0.87 -10.75
C VAL A 148 -8.76 -1.31 -11.85
N THR A 149 -8.40 -2.35 -12.63
CA THR A 149 -9.25 -2.96 -13.66
C THR A 149 -10.39 -3.79 -13.11
N ASN A 150 -10.31 -4.24 -11.85
CA ASN A 150 -11.31 -5.08 -11.18
C ASN A 150 -12.08 -4.28 -10.13
N PHE A 151 -11.40 -3.39 -9.40
CA PHE A 151 -11.98 -2.62 -8.30
C PHE A 151 -12.99 -1.58 -8.78
N PHE A 152 -12.74 -0.97 -9.94
CA PHE A 152 -13.61 0.05 -10.54
C PHE A 152 -14.39 -0.48 -11.75
N ALA A 153 -14.46 -1.80 -11.92
CA ALA A 153 -15.18 -2.45 -13.01
C ALA A 153 -16.70 -2.34 -12.86
#